data_AF-A0A497M0D8-F1
#
_entry.id   AF-A0A497M0D8-F1
#
_cell.length_a   1.000
_cell.length_b   1.000
_cell.length_c   1.000
_cell.angle_alpha   90.00
_cell.angle_beta   90.00
_cell.angle_gamma   90.00
#
_symmetry.space_group_name_H-M   'P 1'
#
loop_
_entity.id
_entity.type
_entity.pdbx_description
1 polymer ?
#
loop_
_entity_poly.entity_id
_entity_poly.type
_entity_poly.pdbx_seq_one_letter_code
_entity_poly.pdbx_strand_id
1 'polypeptide(L)' 'MVNVGKGRLFRRKDGKYLIYLPKDLAEDSMFPFKGEESVYVKVSFNLGDDKLVVERWSKKENPK' A
#
# COMPACT_ATOMS: atom_id res chain seq x y z
N MET A 1 18.72 2.68 0.95
CA MET A 1 17.54 1.91 0.52
C MET A 1 17.27 0.85 1.57
N VAL A 2 16.17 1.00 2.32
CA VAL A 2 15.73 0.02 3.32
C VAL A 2 14.63 -0.80 2.67
N ASN A 3 14.71 -2.13 2.74
CA ASN A 3 13.73 -3.04 2.10
C ASN A 3 12.84 -3.79 3.11
N VAL A 4 13.10 -3.65 4.41
CA VAL A 4 12.33 -4.27 5.50
C VAL A 4 12.14 -3.26 6.62
N GLY A 5 10.93 -3.17 7.15
CA GLY A 5 10.66 -2.38 8.34
C GLY A 5 9.36 -2.80 9.04
N LYS A 6 9.18 -2.35 10.27
CA LYS A 6 8.02 -2.70 11.10
C LYS A 6 6.91 -1.67 10.92
N GLY A 7 5.82 -2.07 10.27
CA GLY A 7 4.60 -1.28 10.14
C GLY A 7 3.57 -1.58 11.24
N ARG A 8 2.40 -0.92 11.17
CA ARG A 8 1.22 -1.23 11.98
C ARG A 8 -0.05 -1.16 11.13
N LEU A 9 -0.96 -2.10 11.33
CA LEU A 9 -2.33 -2.08 10.82
C LEU A 9 -3.28 -2.14 12.02
N PHE A 10 -4.26 -1.24 12.10
CA PHE A 10 -5.28 -1.31 13.15
C PHE A 10 -6.61 -0.74 12.68
N ARG A 11 -7.68 -1.25 13.28
CA ARG A 11 -9.05 -0.84 13.04
C ARG A 11 -9.46 0.19 14.08
N ARG A 12 -9.92 1.36 13.63
CA ARG A 12 -10.48 2.40 14.49
C ARG A 12 -11.92 2.07 14.89
N LYS A 13 -12.42 2.78 15.91
CA LYS A 13 -13.81 2.66 16.40
C LYS A 13 -14.86 3.02 15.32
N ASP A 14 -14.51 3.89 14.38
CA ASP A 14 -15.35 4.26 13.24
C ASP A 14 -15.31 3.25 12.08
N GLY A 15 -14.70 2.08 12.29
CA GLY A 15 -14.61 1.01 11.29
C GLY A 15 -13.55 1.24 10.21
N LYS A 16 -12.86 2.39 10.21
CA LYS A 16 -11.79 2.69 9.26
C LYS A 16 -10.49 1.98 9.64
N TYR A 17 -9.70 1.60 8.64
CA TYR A 17 -8.38 1.04 8.82
C TYR A 17 -7.31 2.09 8.59
N LEU A 18 -6.30 2.10 9.45
CA LEU A 18 -5.09 2.89 9.29
C LEU A 18 -3.90 1.96 9.18
N ILE A 19 -2.99 2.30 8.28
CA ILE A 19 -1.72 1.61 8.07
C ILE A 19 -0.61 2.63 8.31
N TYR A 20 0.33 2.29 9.17
CA TYR A 20 1.59 3.02 9.33
C TYR A 20 2.71 2.19 8.69
N LEU A 21 3.38 2.78 7.70
CA LEU A 21 4.59 2.23 7.11
C LEU A 21 5.79 3.09 7.53
N PRO A 22 6.99 2.51 7.70
CA PRO A 22 8.21 3.29 7.94
C PRO A 22 8.45 4.30 6.81
N LYS A 23 8.83 5.52 7.18
CA LYS A 23 9.11 6.61 6.24
C LYS A 23 10.13 6.16 5.20
N ASP A 24 11.25 5.60 5.64
CA ASP A 24 12.37 5.17 4.76
C ASP A 24 12.00 4.02 3.79
N LEU A 25 10.84 3.38 3.97
CA LEU A 25 10.29 2.34 3.08
C LEU A 25 9.28 2.90 2.07
N ALA A 26 8.60 4.00 2.44
CA ALA A 26 7.55 4.63 1.64
C ALA A 26 8.02 5.92 0.93
N GLU A 27 9.09 6.53 1.43
CA GLU A 27 9.74 7.70 0.86
C GLU A 27 10.82 7.21 -0.10
N ASP A 28 10.53 7.33 -1.39
CA ASP A 28 11.59 7.47 -2.37
C ASP A 28 11.97 8.96 -2.45
N SER A 29 13.23 9.24 -2.74
CA SER A 29 13.74 10.56 -3.14
C SER A 29 12.91 11.24 -4.24
N MET A 30 12.10 10.45 -4.96
CA MET A 30 11.22 10.88 -6.02
C MET A 30 9.71 10.88 -5.66
N PHE A 31 9.30 10.82 -4.38
CA PHE A 31 7.88 10.89 -4.01
C PHE A 31 7.42 12.33 -3.68
N PRO A 32 6.26 12.83 -4.16
CA PRO A 32 5.32 12.23 -5.11
C PRO A 32 5.52 12.80 -6.53
N PHE A 33 6.67 12.54 -7.17
CA PHE A 33 6.84 12.93 -8.56
C PHE A 33 6.20 11.89 -9.48
N LYS A 34 5.43 12.36 -10.47
CA LYS A 34 4.90 11.55 -11.57
C LYS A 34 6.05 11.20 -12.52
N GLY A 35 6.98 10.36 -12.08
CA GLY A 35 8.01 9.81 -12.96
C GLY A 35 7.36 8.92 -14.02
N GLU A 36 7.84 8.98 -15.25
CA GLU A 36 7.40 8.13 -16.37
C GLU A 36 7.47 6.62 -16.04
N GLU A 37 8.25 6.24 -15.02
CA GLU A 37 8.42 4.85 -14.56
C GLU A 37 7.54 4.45 -13.36
N SER A 38 6.63 5.31 -12.89
CA SER A 38 5.71 4.94 -11.80
C SER A 38 4.65 3.94 -12.26
N VAL A 39 4.35 2.94 -11.41
CA VAL A 39 3.27 1.97 -11.64
C VAL A 39 2.14 2.16 -10.64
N TYR A 40 0.90 2.12 -11.13
CA TYR A 40 -0.25 2.02 -10.25
C TYR A 40 -0.26 0.65 -9.57
N VAL A 41 -0.56 0.65 -8.27
CA VAL A 41 -0.71 -0.56 -7.46
C VAL A 41 -2.09 -0.64 -6.82
N LYS A 42 -2.60 -1.85 -6.69
CA LYS A 42 -3.75 -2.19 -5.85
C LYS A 42 -3.23 -2.56 -4.48
N VAL A 43 -3.78 -1.89 -3.46
CA VAL A 43 -3.49 -2.18 -2.05
C VAL A 43 -4.76 -2.73 -1.43
N SER A 44 -4.71 -3.95 -0.90
CA SER A 44 -5.88 -4.63 -0.34
C SER A 44 -5.52 -5.46 0.89
N PHE A 45 -6.50 -5.73 1.73
CA PHE A 45 -6.42 -6.64 2.87
C PHE A 45 -7.82 -7.18 3.16
N ASN A 46 -7.91 -8.35 3.78
CA ASN A 46 -9.18 -8.94 4.19
C ASN A 46 -9.36 -8.82 5.71
N LEU A 47 -10.60 -8.66 6.16
CA LEU A 47 -10.95 -8.68 7.58
C LEU A 47 -10.66 -10.08 8.15
N GLY A 48 -9.82 -10.13 9.19
CA GLY A 48 -9.41 -11.39 9.83
C GLY A 48 -8.16 -12.02 9.22
N ASP A 49 -7.62 -11.45 8.15
CA ASP A 49 -6.32 -11.81 7.59
C ASP A 49 -5.20 -11.01 8.26
N ASP A 50 -3.97 -11.49 8.20
CA ASP A 50 -2.80 -10.90 8.87
C ASP A 50 -1.84 -10.18 7.90
N LYS A 51 -2.22 -10.09 6.63
CA LYS A 51 -1.40 -9.51 5.55
C LYS A 51 -2.06 -8.34 4.83
N LEU A 52 -1.19 -7.44 4.36
CA LEU A 52 -1.50 -6.41 3.37
C LEU A 52 -0.93 -6.88 2.03
N VAL A 53 -1.75 -6.89 0.98
CA VAL A 53 -1.34 -7.27 -0.37
C VAL A 53 -1.16 -6.01 -1.21
N VAL A 54 0.02 -5.86 -1.81
CA VAL A 54 0.35 -4.83 -2.79
C VAL A 54 0.68 -5.52 -4.10
N GLU A 55 -0.13 -5.27 -5.13
CA GLU A 55 0.02 -5.89 -6.45
C GLU A 55 -0.08 -4.82 -7.54
N ARG A 56 0.50 -5.09 -8.72
CA ARG A 56 0.38 -4.15 -9.85
C ARG A 56 -1.08 -3.99 -10.24
N TRP A 57 -1.56 -2.76 -10.36
CA TRP A 57 -2.92 -2.49 -10.81
C TRP A 57 -3.06 -2.83 -12.30
N SER A 58 -3.76 -3.92 -12.61
CA SER A 58 -4.08 -4.26 -14.00
C SER A 58 -5.49 -3.78 -14.34
N LYS A 59 -5.65 -3.00 -15.43
CA LYS A 59 -6.97 -2.52 -15.88
C LYS A 59 -7.90 -3.65 -16.38
N LYS A 60 -7.42 -4.89 -16.51
CA LYS A 60 -8.17 -6.00 -17.12
C LYS A 60 -9.21 -6.66 -16.21
N GLU A 61 -9.26 -6.32 -14.92
CA GLU A 61 -10.22 -6.89 -13.97
C GLU A 61 -11.38 -5.94 -13.62
N ASN A 62 -12.09 -5.46 -14.64
CA ASN A 62 -13.45 -4.94 -14.46
C ASN A 62 -14.35 -5.48 -15.56
N PRO A 63 -14.95 -6.67 -15.39
CA PRO A 63 -16.18 -6.99 -16.09
C PRO A 63 -17.32 -6.26 -15.37
N LYS A 64 -17.68 -5.07 -15.87
CA LYS A 64 -19.03 -4.52 -15.82
C LYS A 64 -19.16 -3.40 -16.83
#